data_AF-K9AWJ4-F1
#
_entry.id   AF-K9AWJ4-F1
#
_cell.length_a   1.000
_cell.length_b   1.000
_cell.length_c   1.000
_cell.angle_alpha   90.00
_cell.angle_beta   90.00
_cell.angle_gamma   90.00
#
_symmetry.space_group_name_H-M   'P 1'
#
loop_
_entity.id
_entity.type
_entity.pdbx_description
1 polymer ?
#
loop_
_entity_poly.entity_id
_entity_poly.type
_entity_poly.pdbx_seq_one_letter_code
_entity_poly.pdbx_strand_id
1 'polypeptide(L)'
;MSQLTIKAIKAQLQDIHSIEVIKRQGFYNDERKGVQQAIKRRISSLEKAQALQDKYEAMTHYENEILKKQPEALICGIDEVGRGPLAGPVVASAVILEAGHQYIGIDDSKKLSLKKRLELNEAIHNQAKSVGIGVATVEEIDQLNIYVATQLAMKRAIEGLNVQPTYLLVDAMELPIDIPQTSIVKGDAKSVSIAAASVVAKTYRDNYMVALASKYPGYAFEKNVGYGTKAHLEGLDKLGVTPEHRKTFEPIKSMINRLF
;
A
#
# COMPACT_ATOMS: atom_id res chain seq x y z
N MET A 1 -22.00 12.49 46.45
CA MET A 1 -20.66 12.39 45.83
C MET A 1 -20.51 13.56 44.88
N SER A 2 -19.38 14.28 44.89
CA SER A 2 -19.17 15.38 43.94
C SER A 2 -19.19 14.85 42.52
N GLN A 3 -19.97 15.49 41.64
CA GLN A 3 -20.05 15.12 40.24
C GLN A 3 -18.67 15.34 39.61
N LEU A 4 -18.14 14.30 38.93
CA LEU A 4 -16.85 14.39 38.27
C LEU A 4 -16.83 15.57 37.27
N THR A 5 -15.69 16.25 37.20
CA THR A 5 -15.49 17.29 36.19
C THR A 5 -15.43 16.65 34.79
N ILE A 6 -15.80 17.41 33.76
CA ILE A 6 -15.72 16.94 32.37
C ILE A 6 -14.29 16.49 32.02
N LYS A 7 -13.27 17.17 32.57
CA LYS A 7 -11.86 16.81 32.40
C LYS A 7 -11.55 15.44 33.00
N ALA A 8 -12.02 15.16 34.21
CA ALA A 8 -11.83 13.86 34.86
C ALA A 8 -12.54 12.72 34.10
N ILE A 9 -13.77 12.96 33.61
CA ILE A 9 -14.50 11.97 32.80
C ILE A 9 -13.77 11.69 31.48
N LYS A 10 -13.26 12.73 30.81
CA LYS A 10 -12.47 12.56 29.58
C LYS A 10 -11.22 11.70 29.80
N ALA A 11 -10.54 11.87 30.93
CA ALA A 11 -9.40 11.03 31.30
C ALA A 11 -9.83 9.57 31.50
N GLN A 12 -10.87 9.33 32.31
CA GLN A 12 -11.38 7.97 32.54
C GLN A 12 -11.83 7.28 31.24
N LEU A 13 -12.46 8.02 30.32
CA LEU A 13 -12.87 7.48 29.02
C LEU A 13 -11.70 7.01 28.14
N GLN A 14 -10.50 7.59 28.29
CA GLN A 14 -9.32 7.20 27.51
C GLN A 14 -8.85 5.78 27.86
N ASP A 15 -9.03 5.36 29.11
CA ASP A 15 -8.61 4.06 29.63
C ASP A 15 -9.67 2.97 29.44
N ILE A 16 -10.88 3.33 29.00
CA ILE A 16 -11.94 2.35 28.75
C ILE A 16 -11.85 1.83 27.31
N HIS A 17 -11.61 0.53 27.16
CA HIS A 17 -11.43 -0.15 25.86
C HIS A 17 -12.67 -0.90 25.35
N SER A 18 -13.78 -0.88 26.10
CA SER A 18 -15.04 -1.56 25.72
C SER A 18 -16.23 -0.63 25.81
N ILE A 19 -17.09 -0.67 24.79
CA ILE A 19 -18.35 0.10 24.75
C ILE A 19 -19.28 -0.34 25.89
N GLU A 20 -19.30 -1.63 26.24
CA GLU A 20 -20.10 -2.13 27.36
C GLU A 20 -19.64 -1.55 28.70
N VAL A 21 -18.33 -1.42 28.89
CA VAL A 21 -17.76 -0.83 30.10
C VAL A 21 -18.11 0.66 30.19
N ILE A 22 -18.13 1.38 29.06
CA ILE A 22 -18.59 2.78 29.00
C ILE A 22 -20.06 2.88 29.43
N LYS A 23 -20.92 2.00 28.92
CA LYS A 23 -22.36 1.98 29.24
C LYS A 23 -22.65 1.72 30.71
N ARG A 24 -21.74 1.04 31.42
CA ARG A 24 -21.84 0.75 32.86
C ARG A 24 -21.30 1.86 33.77
N GLN A 25 -20.67 2.90 33.21
CA GLN A 25 -20.16 4.01 34.01
C GLN A 25 -21.28 4.88 34.57
N GLY A 26 -21.13 5.34 35.81
CA GLY A 26 -22.12 6.21 36.45
C GLY A 26 -22.34 7.55 35.73
N PHE A 27 -21.38 8.01 34.93
CA PHE A 27 -21.48 9.22 34.10
C PHE A 27 -22.05 8.97 32.70
N TYR A 28 -22.45 7.74 32.36
CA TYR A 28 -22.94 7.42 31.00
C TYR A 28 -24.19 8.22 30.63
N ASN A 29 -25.09 8.43 31.60
CA ASN A 29 -26.33 9.21 31.44
C ASN A 29 -26.16 10.69 31.85
N ASP A 30 -24.93 11.20 31.92
CA ASP A 30 -24.70 12.61 32.26
C ASP A 30 -25.27 13.55 31.17
N GLU A 31 -26.08 14.53 31.57
CA GLU A 31 -26.78 15.44 30.66
C GLU A 31 -25.90 16.56 30.10
N ARG A 32 -24.71 16.78 30.68
CA ARG A 32 -23.82 17.86 30.23
C ARG A 32 -23.34 17.55 28.81
N LYS A 33 -23.64 18.44 27.87
CA LYS A 33 -23.26 18.31 26.45
C LYS A 33 -21.80 17.91 26.23
N GLY A 34 -20.88 18.47 27.02
CA GLY A 34 -19.44 18.16 26.93
C GLY A 34 -19.09 16.73 27.34
N VAL A 35 -19.85 16.10 28.25
CA VAL A 35 -19.70 14.69 28.64
C VAL A 35 -20.28 13.79 27.57
N GLN A 36 -21.51 14.07 27.11
CA GLN A 36 -22.16 13.32 26.04
C GLN A 36 -21.31 13.29 24.76
N GLN A 37 -20.73 14.44 24.37
CA GLN A 37 -19.83 14.51 23.22
C GLN A 37 -18.54 13.71 23.43
N ALA A 38 -17.98 13.69 24.64
CA ALA A 38 -16.80 12.90 24.96
C ALA A 38 -17.09 11.39 24.89
N ILE A 39 -18.21 10.95 25.44
CA ILE A 39 -18.68 9.56 25.37
C ILE A 39 -18.88 9.16 23.90
N LYS A 40 -19.64 9.95 23.13
CA LYS A 40 -19.90 9.68 21.71
C LYS A 40 -18.61 9.57 20.90
N ARG A 41 -17.65 10.48 21.14
CA ARG A 41 -16.33 10.45 20.48
C ARG A 41 -15.56 9.19 20.84
N ARG A 42 -15.55 8.78 22.11
CA ARG A 42 -14.85 7.56 22.54
C ARG A 42 -15.49 6.30 21.96
N ILE A 43 -16.82 6.18 22.02
CA ILE A 43 -17.56 5.06 21.43
C ILE A 43 -17.24 4.95 19.94
N SER A 44 -17.37 6.04 19.17
CA SER A 44 -17.03 6.04 17.74
C SER A 44 -15.57 5.68 17.47
N SER A 45 -14.64 6.05 18.36
CA SER A 45 -13.23 5.64 18.25
C SER A 45 -13.06 4.13 18.46
N LEU A 46 -13.78 3.52 19.41
CA LEU A 46 -13.73 2.09 19.66
C LEU A 46 -14.38 1.30 18.52
N GLU A 47 -15.53 1.75 18.01
CA GLU A 47 -16.19 1.15 16.85
C GLU A 47 -15.28 1.17 15.61
N LYS A 48 -14.58 2.28 15.37
CA LYS A 48 -13.60 2.37 14.28
C LYS A 48 -12.42 1.41 14.48
N ALA A 49 -11.90 1.30 15.71
CA ALA A 49 -10.81 0.38 16.00
C ALA A 49 -11.24 -1.08 15.75
N GLN A 50 -12.43 -1.45 16.21
CA GLN A 50 -13.00 -2.79 15.97
C GLN A 50 -13.21 -3.04 14.47
N ALA A 51 -13.78 -2.09 13.73
CA ALA A 51 -13.97 -2.26 12.29
C ALA A 51 -12.64 -2.44 11.51
N LEU A 52 -11.54 -1.82 11.96
CA LEU A 52 -10.22 -2.05 11.38
C LEU A 52 -9.69 -3.44 11.71
N GLN A 53 -9.95 -3.95 12.92
CA GLN A 53 -9.60 -5.30 13.34
C GLN A 53 -10.38 -6.34 12.52
N ASP A 54 -11.71 -6.20 12.43
CA ASP A 54 -12.58 -7.10 11.67
C ASP A 54 -12.18 -7.13 10.19
N LYS A 55 -11.85 -5.95 9.63
CA LYS A 55 -11.36 -5.85 8.25
C LYS A 55 -10.02 -6.57 8.09
N TYR A 56 -9.10 -6.40 9.03
CA TYR A 56 -7.79 -7.06 8.98
C TYR A 56 -7.95 -8.58 8.97
N GLU A 57 -8.77 -9.12 9.88
CA GLU A 57 -9.07 -10.54 9.96
C GLU A 57 -9.70 -11.05 8.65
N ALA A 58 -10.66 -10.32 8.10
CA ALA A 58 -11.26 -10.66 6.81
C ALA A 58 -10.22 -10.69 5.67
N MET A 59 -9.24 -9.77 5.67
CA MET A 59 -8.18 -9.73 4.68
C MET A 59 -7.10 -10.81 4.87
N THR A 60 -7.09 -11.56 5.98
CA THR A 60 -6.20 -12.72 6.17
C THR A 60 -6.77 -14.02 5.58
N HIS A 61 -7.92 -13.95 4.91
CA HIS A 61 -8.65 -15.13 4.46
C HIS A 61 -7.80 -16.05 3.56
N TYR A 62 -7.12 -15.50 2.55
CA TYR A 62 -6.34 -16.31 1.61
C TYR A 62 -5.15 -16.97 2.29
N GLU A 63 -4.45 -16.21 3.13
CA GLU A 63 -3.32 -16.66 3.91
C GLU A 63 -3.73 -17.82 4.81
N ASN A 64 -4.84 -17.67 5.54
CA ASN A 64 -5.37 -18.70 6.43
C ASN A 64 -5.82 -19.97 5.68
N GLU A 65 -6.46 -19.84 4.52
CA GLU A 65 -6.84 -21.00 3.71
C GLU A 65 -5.63 -21.80 3.20
N ILE A 66 -4.52 -21.12 2.92
CA ILE A 66 -3.25 -21.78 2.57
C ILE A 66 -2.64 -22.44 3.80
N LEU A 67 -2.53 -21.72 4.92
CA LEU A 67 -1.94 -22.24 6.16
C LEU A 67 -2.71 -23.45 6.73
N LYS A 68 -4.03 -23.51 6.56
CA LYS A 68 -4.83 -24.70 6.93
C LYS A 68 -4.39 -25.97 6.19
N LYS A 69 -3.94 -25.83 4.94
CA LYS A 69 -3.49 -26.96 4.11
C LYS A 69 -1.98 -27.20 4.24
N GLN A 70 -1.22 -26.13 4.47
CA GLN A 70 0.23 -26.11 4.55
C GLN A 70 0.67 -25.22 5.72
N PRO A 71 0.70 -25.73 6.96
CA PRO A 71 0.98 -24.92 8.16
C PRO A 71 2.35 -24.24 8.16
N GLU A 72 3.33 -24.81 7.46
CA GLU A 72 4.69 -24.28 7.33
C GLU A 72 4.87 -23.36 6.11
N ALA A 73 3.79 -22.98 5.42
CA ALA A 73 3.87 -22.19 4.21
C ALA A 73 4.47 -20.79 4.47
N LEU A 74 5.45 -20.43 3.65
CA LEU A 74 6.00 -19.08 3.58
C LEU A 74 5.27 -18.32 2.47
N ILE A 75 4.21 -17.63 2.87
CA ILE A 75 3.30 -16.95 1.95
C ILE A 75 3.87 -15.57 1.61
N CYS A 76 4.16 -15.35 0.33
CA CYS A 76 4.62 -14.07 -0.18
C CYS A 76 3.49 -13.34 -0.91
N GLY A 77 3.17 -12.14 -0.44
CA GLY A 77 2.31 -11.21 -1.19
C GLY A 77 3.13 -10.42 -2.21
N ILE A 78 2.56 -10.19 -3.38
CA ILE A 78 3.21 -9.49 -4.49
C ILE A 78 2.22 -8.50 -5.11
N ASP A 79 2.68 -7.27 -5.29
CA ASP A 79 1.95 -6.20 -5.99
C ASP A 79 2.92 -5.29 -6.75
N GLU A 80 2.41 -4.59 -7.76
CA GLU A 80 3.15 -3.62 -8.55
C GLU A 80 2.53 -2.22 -8.54
N VAL A 81 3.39 -1.23 -8.81
CA VAL A 81 2.97 0.14 -9.10
C VAL A 81 3.69 0.70 -10.30
N GLY A 82 3.03 1.61 -11.00
CA GLY A 82 3.63 2.30 -12.12
C GLY A 82 3.38 1.69 -13.49
N ARG A 83 2.31 0.93 -13.68
CA ARG A 83 1.97 0.43 -15.03
C ARG A 83 1.49 1.51 -16.00
N GLY A 84 0.62 2.40 -15.53
CA GLY A 84 0.00 3.45 -16.37
C GLY A 84 0.79 4.74 -16.63
N PRO A 85 1.72 5.20 -15.77
CA PRO A 85 2.50 6.42 -16.00
C PRO A 85 3.21 6.47 -17.34
N LEU A 86 3.39 7.70 -17.85
CA LEU A 86 4.19 7.99 -19.05
C LEU A 86 5.70 7.98 -18.76
N ALA A 87 6.08 8.18 -17.50
CA ALA A 87 7.47 8.27 -17.08
C ALA A 87 7.79 7.45 -15.82
N GLY A 88 9.07 7.09 -15.69
CA GLY A 88 9.64 6.30 -14.61
C GLY A 88 9.40 4.80 -14.76
N PRO A 89 10.01 3.99 -13.89
CA PRO A 89 9.96 2.54 -13.96
C PRO A 89 8.60 1.97 -13.53
N VAL A 90 8.43 0.66 -13.74
CA VAL A 90 7.48 -0.16 -13.00
C VAL A 90 8.23 -0.80 -11.82
N VAL A 91 7.62 -0.74 -10.64
CA VAL A 91 8.21 -1.24 -9.39
C VAL A 91 7.26 -2.28 -8.82
N ALA A 92 7.78 -3.44 -8.44
CA ALA A 92 7.07 -4.46 -7.70
C ALA A 92 7.72 -4.66 -6.33
N SER A 93 6.93 -5.12 -5.38
CA SER A 93 7.42 -5.60 -4.08
C SER A 93 6.94 -7.01 -3.84
N ALA A 94 7.76 -7.79 -3.14
CA ALA A 94 7.44 -9.09 -2.61
C ALA A 94 7.61 -9.02 -1.08
N VAL A 95 6.60 -9.45 -0.32
CA VAL A 95 6.62 -9.37 1.14
C VAL A 95 6.17 -10.68 1.76
N ILE A 96 6.98 -11.24 2.64
CA ILE A 96 6.63 -12.35 3.53
C ILE A 96 6.46 -11.77 4.92
N LEU A 97 5.27 -11.88 5.49
CA LEU A 97 4.97 -11.38 6.83
C LEU A 97 5.36 -12.41 7.90
N GLU A 98 5.67 -11.94 9.11
CA GLU A 98 5.94 -12.83 10.25
C GLU A 98 4.65 -13.49 10.79
N ALA A 99 4.78 -14.67 11.39
CA ALA A 99 3.64 -15.31 12.04
C ALA A 99 3.07 -14.42 13.15
N GLY A 100 1.73 -14.29 13.21
CA GLY A 100 1.06 -13.45 14.20
C GLY A 100 1.15 -11.94 13.92
N HIS A 101 1.54 -11.54 12.72
CA HIS A 101 1.59 -10.14 12.31
C HIS A 101 0.25 -9.40 12.54
N GLN A 102 0.31 -8.11 12.89
CA GLN A 102 -0.88 -7.26 13.09
C GLN A 102 -0.67 -5.84 12.55
N TYR A 103 -0.65 -5.70 11.24
CA TYR A 103 -0.60 -4.42 10.54
C TYR A 103 -1.99 -3.76 10.46
N ILE A 104 -2.60 -3.47 11.60
CA ILE A 104 -3.98 -2.98 11.67
C ILE A 104 -4.14 -1.66 10.89
N GLY A 105 -5.18 -1.66 10.06
CA GLY A 105 -5.49 -0.57 9.14
C GLY A 105 -4.66 -0.56 7.85
N ILE A 106 -3.97 -1.67 7.53
CA ILE A 106 -3.49 -1.91 6.17
C ILE A 106 -4.67 -2.07 5.20
N ASP A 107 -4.49 -1.59 3.98
CA ASP A 107 -5.48 -1.59 2.90
C ASP A 107 -4.74 -1.28 1.58
N ASP A 108 -5.48 -1.20 0.48
CA ASP A 108 -5.02 -0.60 -0.79
C ASP A 108 -4.22 0.69 -0.52
N SER A 109 -2.98 0.71 -0.99
CA SER A 109 -2.01 1.78 -0.73
C SER A 109 -2.49 3.17 -1.18
N LYS A 110 -3.42 3.23 -2.14
CA LYS A 110 -4.02 4.47 -2.66
C LYS A 110 -5.12 5.02 -1.76
N LYS A 111 -5.72 4.18 -0.91
CA LYS A 111 -6.74 4.59 0.08
C LYS A 111 -6.13 5.07 1.40
N LEU A 112 -4.87 4.73 1.64
CA LEU A 112 -4.15 5.17 2.82
C LEU A 112 -3.69 6.63 2.69
N SER A 113 -3.79 7.37 3.80
CA SER A 113 -3.12 8.67 3.89
C SER A 113 -1.60 8.48 3.80
N LEU A 114 -0.88 9.48 3.29
CA LEU A 114 0.59 9.43 3.21
C LEU A 114 1.24 9.08 4.55
N LYS A 115 0.78 9.72 5.63
CA LYS A 115 1.28 9.45 7.00
C LYS A 115 1.12 7.97 7.38
N LYS A 116 -0.10 7.42 7.26
CA LYS A 116 -0.37 6.02 7.62
C LYS A 116 0.39 5.04 6.73
N ARG A 117 0.55 5.36 5.44
CA ARG A 117 1.33 4.55 4.50
C ARG A 117 2.81 4.51 4.88
N LEU A 118 3.40 5.64 5.27
CA LEU A 118 4.80 5.68 5.73
C LEU A 118 4.98 4.92 7.06
N GLU A 119 4.06 5.08 8.02
CA GLU A 119 4.05 4.30 9.27
C GLU A 119 4.00 2.79 9.01
N LEU A 120 3.11 2.35 8.11
CA LEU A 120 3.01 0.94 7.72
C LEU A 120 4.25 0.46 6.98
N ASN A 121 4.79 1.25 6.04
CA ASN A 121 6.00 0.92 5.30
C ASN A 121 7.19 0.68 6.24
N GLU A 122 7.40 1.58 7.20
CA GLU A 122 8.43 1.42 8.23
C GLU A 122 8.20 0.17 9.09
N ALA A 123 6.97 -0.05 9.56
CA ALA A 123 6.63 -1.25 10.33
C ALA A 123 6.85 -2.55 9.55
N ILE A 124 6.52 -2.59 8.26
CA ILE A 124 6.73 -3.74 7.38
C ILE A 124 8.23 -4.01 7.24
N HIS A 125 9.05 -3.00 6.91
CA HIS A 125 10.50 -3.20 6.80
C HIS A 125 11.16 -3.67 8.10
N ASN A 126 10.65 -3.25 9.25
CA ASN A 126 11.23 -3.60 10.55
C ASN A 126 10.78 -4.96 11.10
N GLN A 127 9.60 -5.45 10.70
CA GLN A 127 8.95 -6.60 11.35
C GLN A 127 8.54 -7.73 10.41
N ALA A 128 8.50 -7.49 9.09
CA ALA A 128 8.21 -8.56 8.15
C ALA A 128 9.39 -9.53 8.07
N LYS A 129 9.08 -10.79 7.77
CA LYS A 129 10.07 -11.87 7.67
C LYS A 129 11.07 -11.62 6.55
N SER A 130 10.58 -11.12 5.41
CA SER A 130 11.42 -10.71 4.29
C SER A 130 10.68 -9.73 3.40
N VAL A 131 11.41 -8.75 2.86
CA VAL A 131 10.91 -7.76 1.90
C VAL A 131 11.89 -7.69 0.74
N GLY A 132 11.38 -7.87 -0.47
CA GLY A 132 12.13 -7.73 -1.71
C GLY A 132 11.48 -6.67 -2.60
N ILE A 133 12.30 -5.91 -3.31
CA ILE A 133 11.87 -4.86 -4.25
C ILE A 133 12.48 -5.16 -5.60
N GLY A 134 11.66 -5.15 -6.63
CA GLY A 134 12.08 -5.34 -8.01
C GLY A 134 11.67 -4.17 -8.88
N VAL A 135 12.55 -3.80 -9.80
CA VAL A 135 12.36 -2.65 -10.68
C VAL A 135 12.57 -3.12 -12.11
N ALA A 136 11.68 -2.73 -13.02
CA ALA A 136 11.94 -2.77 -14.45
C ALA A 136 11.97 -1.33 -14.99
N THR A 137 13.08 -1.02 -15.64
CA THR A 137 13.43 0.31 -16.16
C THR A 137 12.55 0.72 -17.34
N VAL A 138 12.64 1.99 -17.73
CA VAL A 138 11.90 2.52 -18.88
C VAL A 138 12.34 1.83 -20.17
N GLU A 139 13.65 1.58 -20.30
CA GLU A 139 14.26 0.85 -21.41
C GLU A 139 13.71 -0.57 -21.51
N GLU A 140 13.61 -1.28 -20.38
CA GLU A 140 13.04 -2.63 -20.34
C GLU A 140 11.54 -2.62 -20.66
N ILE A 141 10.78 -1.61 -20.21
CA ILE A 141 9.37 -1.45 -20.56
C ILE A 141 9.21 -1.26 -22.07
N ASP A 142 10.01 -0.40 -22.68
CA ASP A 142 9.97 -0.14 -24.12
C ASP A 142 10.39 -1.37 -24.94
N GLN A 143 11.34 -2.18 -24.44
CA GLN A 143 11.78 -3.42 -25.09
C GLN A 143 10.78 -4.58 -24.95
N LEU A 144 10.22 -4.77 -23.74
CA LEU A 144 9.47 -5.98 -23.39
C LEU A 144 7.96 -5.81 -23.45
N ASN A 145 7.45 -4.57 -23.55
CA ASN A 145 6.10 -4.15 -23.18
C ASN A 145 5.85 -4.13 -21.66
N ILE A 146 4.80 -3.40 -21.24
CA ILE A 146 4.51 -3.17 -19.83
C ILE A 146 4.09 -4.43 -19.06
N TYR A 147 3.44 -5.39 -19.72
CA TYR A 147 2.99 -6.62 -19.06
C TYR A 147 4.20 -7.49 -18.68
N VAL A 148 5.09 -7.75 -19.64
CA VAL A 148 6.29 -8.56 -19.42
C VAL A 148 7.30 -7.84 -18.50
N ALA A 149 7.45 -6.52 -18.64
CA ALA A 149 8.28 -5.74 -17.72
C ALA A 149 7.74 -5.78 -16.28
N THR A 150 6.41 -5.86 -16.10
CA THR A 150 5.81 -6.06 -14.77
C THR A 150 6.18 -7.43 -14.20
N GLN A 151 6.06 -8.51 -15.00
CA GLN A 151 6.48 -9.85 -14.57
C GLN A 151 7.97 -9.89 -14.20
N LEU A 152 8.82 -9.19 -14.97
CA LEU A 152 10.24 -9.06 -14.67
C LEU A 152 10.49 -8.34 -13.34
N ALA A 153 9.80 -7.24 -13.07
CA ALA A 153 9.89 -6.53 -11.79
C ALA A 153 9.43 -7.42 -10.63
N MET A 154 8.32 -8.15 -10.77
CA MET A 154 7.83 -9.08 -9.74
C MET A 154 8.83 -10.22 -9.49
N LYS A 155 9.41 -10.80 -10.54
CA LYS A 155 10.46 -11.83 -10.41
C LYS A 155 11.67 -11.30 -9.65
N ARG A 156 12.16 -10.11 -9.98
CA ARG A 156 13.26 -9.45 -9.26
C ARG A 156 12.91 -9.18 -7.79
N ALA A 157 11.66 -8.83 -7.50
CA ALA A 157 11.20 -8.64 -6.13
C ALA A 157 11.28 -9.94 -5.33
N ILE A 158 10.87 -11.07 -5.92
CA ILE A 158 11.00 -12.40 -5.29
C ILE A 158 12.48 -12.76 -5.10
N GLU A 159 13.33 -12.55 -6.11
CA GLU A 159 14.77 -12.81 -6.04
C GLU A 159 15.48 -11.96 -4.98
N GLY A 160 14.93 -10.77 -4.67
CA GLY A 160 15.43 -9.89 -3.61
C GLY A 160 15.01 -10.30 -2.20
N LEU A 161 14.22 -11.36 -2.02
CA LEU A 161 13.90 -11.88 -0.70
C LEU A 161 15.08 -12.66 -0.11
N ASN A 162 15.36 -12.44 1.17
CA ASN A 162 16.35 -13.21 1.92
C ASN A 162 15.83 -14.60 2.33
N VAL A 163 14.52 -14.81 2.23
CA VAL A 163 13.84 -16.07 2.54
C VAL A 163 13.01 -16.47 1.33
N GLN A 164 13.21 -17.69 0.84
CA GLN A 164 12.47 -18.19 -0.31
C GLN A 164 11.01 -18.51 0.07
N PRO A 165 10.02 -17.98 -0.67
CA PRO A 165 8.63 -18.30 -0.42
C PRO A 165 8.27 -19.70 -0.91
N THR A 166 7.26 -20.30 -0.29
CA THR A 166 6.68 -21.58 -0.73
C THR A 166 5.31 -21.41 -1.40
N TYR A 167 4.71 -20.22 -1.29
CA TYR A 167 3.45 -19.89 -1.92
C TYR A 167 3.39 -18.39 -2.27
N LEU A 168 2.84 -18.04 -3.43
CA LEU A 168 2.68 -16.65 -3.87
C LEU A 168 1.20 -16.24 -3.90
N LEU A 169 0.91 -15.06 -3.36
CA LEU A 169 -0.35 -14.34 -3.55
C LEU A 169 -0.04 -13.11 -4.40
N VAL A 170 -0.61 -13.04 -5.61
CA VAL A 170 -0.24 -12.02 -6.61
C VAL A 170 -1.47 -11.19 -7.00
N ASP A 171 -1.36 -9.86 -7.04
CA ASP A 171 -2.47 -9.02 -7.54
C ASP A 171 -2.62 -9.17 -9.05
N ALA A 172 -3.78 -9.72 -9.46
CA ALA A 172 -4.27 -9.77 -10.84
C ALA A 172 -3.25 -10.20 -11.94
N MET A 173 -2.26 -11.03 -11.60
CA MET A 173 -1.26 -11.56 -12.54
C MET A 173 -0.86 -13.00 -12.19
N GLU A 174 -0.36 -13.74 -13.18
CA GLU A 174 0.28 -15.04 -13.02
C GLU A 174 1.75 -14.91 -13.47
N LEU A 175 2.65 -15.48 -12.67
CA LEU A 175 4.08 -15.43 -12.90
C LEU A 175 4.57 -16.77 -13.45
N PRO A 176 5.45 -16.80 -14.47
CA PRO A 176 6.03 -18.03 -15.00
C PRO A 176 7.16 -18.53 -14.08
N ILE A 177 6.81 -18.89 -12.84
CA ILE A 177 7.71 -19.32 -11.77
C ILE A 177 7.15 -20.62 -11.18
N ASP A 178 8.02 -21.59 -10.91
CA ASP A 178 7.67 -22.89 -10.32
C ASP A 178 7.49 -22.78 -8.80
N ILE A 179 6.59 -21.90 -8.37
CA ILE A 179 6.11 -21.78 -6.99
C ILE A 179 4.58 -21.76 -7.05
N PRO A 180 3.88 -22.54 -6.22
CA PRO A 180 2.43 -22.48 -6.12
C PRO A 180 1.95 -21.05 -5.92
N GLN A 181 0.95 -20.63 -6.70
CA GLN A 181 0.52 -19.24 -6.70
C GLN A 181 -1.00 -19.12 -6.86
N THR A 182 -1.55 -18.06 -6.28
CA THR A 182 -2.93 -17.64 -6.48
C THR A 182 -2.95 -16.21 -6.98
N SER A 183 -3.52 -16.02 -8.17
CA SER A 183 -3.82 -14.69 -8.71
C SER A 183 -5.14 -14.18 -8.11
N ILE A 184 -5.12 -13.00 -7.50
CA ILE A 184 -6.29 -12.42 -6.84
C ILE A 184 -6.61 -11.08 -7.49
N VAL A 185 -7.81 -10.94 -8.05
CA VAL A 185 -8.29 -9.65 -8.57
C VAL A 185 -8.58 -8.70 -7.41
N LYS A 186 -7.93 -7.53 -7.40
CA LYS A 186 -7.94 -6.56 -6.29
C LYS A 186 -7.39 -7.20 -5.02
N GLY A 187 -6.24 -7.84 -5.15
CA GLY A 187 -5.57 -8.58 -4.10
C GLY A 187 -5.20 -7.69 -2.91
N ASP A 188 -4.80 -6.44 -3.17
CA ASP A 188 -4.47 -5.43 -2.17
C ASP A 188 -5.62 -5.11 -1.18
N ALA A 189 -6.87 -5.29 -1.61
CA ALA A 189 -8.05 -5.11 -0.77
C ALA A 189 -8.56 -6.40 -0.12
N LYS A 190 -7.92 -7.55 -0.40
CA LYS A 190 -8.41 -8.89 -0.04
C LYS A 190 -7.39 -9.78 0.68
N SER A 191 -6.10 -9.46 0.55
CA SER A 191 -4.97 -10.17 1.15
C SER A 191 -4.09 -9.16 1.87
N VAL A 192 -3.80 -9.41 3.15
CA VAL A 192 -2.88 -8.56 3.91
C VAL A 192 -1.45 -8.63 3.38
N SER A 193 -1.03 -9.78 2.85
CA SER A 193 0.29 -9.93 2.25
C SER A 193 0.44 -9.08 0.97
N ILE A 194 -0.57 -9.11 0.09
CA ILE A 194 -0.59 -8.27 -1.12
C ILE A 194 -0.67 -6.79 -0.73
N ALA A 195 -1.51 -6.43 0.25
CA ALA A 195 -1.61 -5.05 0.73
C ALA A 195 -0.26 -4.52 1.26
N ALA A 196 0.51 -5.36 1.96
CA ALA A 196 1.85 -5.01 2.42
C ALA A 196 2.82 -4.77 1.26
N ALA A 197 2.81 -5.64 0.26
CA ALA A 197 3.58 -5.43 -0.97
C ALA A 197 3.18 -4.13 -1.69
N SER A 198 1.88 -3.83 -1.76
CA SER A 198 1.36 -2.59 -2.34
C SER A 198 1.92 -1.35 -1.65
N VAL A 199 1.91 -1.35 -0.31
CA VAL A 199 2.44 -0.25 0.51
C VAL A 199 3.93 -0.01 0.23
N VAL A 200 4.72 -1.08 0.21
CA VAL A 200 6.17 -1.00 -0.04
C VAL A 200 6.45 -0.51 -1.46
N ALA A 201 5.84 -1.14 -2.47
CA ALA A 201 6.04 -0.79 -3.87
C ALA A 201 5.65 0.69 -4.14
N LYS A 202 4.49 1.12 -3.62
CA LYS A 202 3.98 2.49 -3.78
C LYS A 202 4.88 3.52 -3.10
N THR A 203 5.37 3.24 -1.90
CA THR A 203 6.26 4.14 -1.16
C THR A 203 7.61 4.28 -1.88
N TYR A 204 8.19 3.16 -2.31
CA TYR A 204 9.43 3.16 -3.08
C TYR A 204 9.31 3.97 -4.36
N ARG A 205 8.26 3.71 -5.15
CA ARG A 205 8.07 4.39 -6.43
C ARG A 205 7.79 5.89 -6.28
N ASP A 206 7.02 6.30 -5.27
CA ASP A 206 6.77 7.73 -5.03
C ASP A 206 8.08 8.46 -4.70
N ASN A 207 8.92 7.89 -3.85
CA ASN A 207 10.23 8.45 -3.53
C ASN A 207 11.14 8.55 -4.78
N TYR A 208 11.11 7.53 -5.65
CA TYR A 208 11.80 7.58 -6.94
C TYR A 208 11.33 8.76 -7.79
N MET A 209 10.00 8.95 -7.92
CA MET A 209 9.45 10.04 -8.74
C MET A 209 9.74 11.43 -8.15
N VAL A 210 9.83 11.56 -6.82
CA VAL A 210 10.25 12.80 -6.16
C VAL A 210 11.72 13.11 -6.48
N ALA A 211 12.62 12.13 -6.38
CA ALA A 211 14.01 12.30 -6.77
C ALA A 211 14.15 12.65 -8.27
N LEU A 212 13.29 12.05 -9.10
CA LEU A 212 13.22 12.33 -10.52
C LEU A 212 12.79 13.77 -10.82
N ALA A 213 11.87 14.34 -10.04
CA ALA A 213 11.46 15.73 -10.16
C ALA A 213 12.62 16.71 -9.91
N SER A 214 13.54 16.36 -9.01
CA SER A 214 14.75 17.16 -8.77
C SER A 214 15.74 17.06 -9.94
N LYS A 215 15.87 15.88 -10.54
CA LYS A 215 16.75 15.65 -11.71
C LYS A 215 16.22 16.28 -12.99
N TYR A 216 14.90 16.22 -13.19
CA TYR A 216 14.19 16.75 -14.35
C TYR A 216 13.05 17.67 -13.88
N PRO A 217 13.35 18.94 -13.54
CA PRO A 217 12.33 19.88 -13.12
C PRO A 217 11.39 20.26 -14.28
N GLY A 218 10.17 20.68 -13.96
CA GLY A 218 9.20 21.20 -14.93
C GLY A 218 8.12 20.21 -15.41
N TYR A 219 8.25 18.92 -15.09
CA TYR A 219 7.24 17.89 -15.43
C TYR A 219 6.26 17.58 -14.28
N ALA A 220 6.46 18.19 -13.10
CA ALA A 220 5.68 17.98 -11.88
C ALA A 220 5.63 16.51 -11.38
N PHE A 221 6.72 15.75 -11.58
CA PHE A 221 6.81 14.33 -11.19
C PHE A 221 6.56 14.07 -9.70
N GLU A 222 6.88 15.02 -8.84
CA GLU A 222 6.63 14.96 -7.39
C GLU A 222 5.15 15.00 -7.03
N LYS A 223 4.28 15.45 -7.97
CA LYS A 223 2.83 15.52 -7.80
C LYS A 223 2.10 14.46 -8.61
N ASN A 224 2.45 14.35 -9.89
CA ASN A 224 1.75 13.45 -10.82
C ASN A 224 2.35 12.05 -10.89
N VAL A 225 3.49 11.79 -10.24
CA VAL A 225 4.19 10.49 -10.21
C VAL A 225 4.35 9.81 -11.58
N GLY A 226 4.53 10.64 -12.61
CA GLY A 226 4.75 10.23 -14.00
C GLY A 226 3.47 10.05 -14.82
N TYR A 227 2.27 10.18 -14.25
CA TYR A 227 1.02 10.14 -15.04
C TYR A 227 0.90 11.36 -15.96
N GLY A 228 0.31 11.16 -17.14
CA GLY A 228 0.11 12.19 -18.18
C GLY A 228 -0.94 13.23 -17.82
N THR A 229 -0.74 13.95 -16.71
CA THR A 229 -1.58 15.08 -16.31
C THR A 229 -1.30 16.29 -17.20
N LYS A 230 -2.19 17.29 -17.21
CA LYS A 230 -2.00 18.53 -17.97
C LYS A 230 -0.63 19.16 -17.73
N ALA A 231 -0.20 19.26 -16.47
CA ALA A 231 1.10 19.81 -16.11
C ALA A 231 2.28 18.99 -16.67
N HIS A 232 2.14 17.66 -16.75
CA HIS A 232 3.15 16.79 -17.34
C HIS A 232 3.25 17.03 -18.86
N LEU A 233 2.11 17.06 -19.56
CA LEU A 233 2.06 17.28 -21.00
C LEU A 233 2.58 18.67 -21.37
N GLU A 234 2.24 19.71 -20.61
CA GLU A 234 2.81 21.05 -20.78
C GLU A 234 4.34 21.07 -20.56
N GLY A 235 4.86 20.26 -19.64
CA GLY A 235 6.29 20.07 -19.44
C GLY A 235 6.96 19.42 -20.64
N LEU A 236 6.35 18.35 -21.17
CA LEU A 236 6.79 17.66 -22.40
C LEU A 236 6.82 18.60 -23.60
N ASP A 237 5.80 19.43 -23.79
CA ASP A 237 5.74 20.39 -24.90
C ASP A 237 6.84 21.47 -24.81
N LYS A 238 7.19 21.91 -23.59
CA LYS A 238 8.17 22.97 -23.36
C LYS A 238 9.62 22.49 -23.31
N LEU A 239 9.84 21.31 -22.72
CA LEU A 239 11.16 20.81 -22.33
C LEU A 239 11.59 19.57 -23.12
N GLY A 240 10.66 18.95 -23.86
CA GLY A 240 10.90 17.74 -24.62
C GLY A 240 10.83 16.44 -23.80
N VAL A 241 11.15 15.33 -24.44
CA VAL A 241 11.14 14.00 -23.84
C VAL A 241 12.47 13.74 -23.12
N THR A 242 12.42 13.19 -21.90
CA THR A 242 13.61 12.75 -21.14
C THR A 242 13.87 11.25 -21.29
N PRO A 243 15.05 10.73 -20.92
CA PRO A 243 15.31 9.29 -20.90
C PRO A 243 14.32 8.47 -20.05
N GLU A 244 13.68 9.10 -19.06
CA GLU A 244 12.74 8.44 -18.15
C GLU A 244 11.32 8.34 -18.72
N HIS A 245 11.06 8.84 -19.93
CA HIS A 245 9.76 8.73 -20.58
C HIS A 245 9.70 7.46 -21.45
N ARG A 246 8.59 6.74 -21.34
CA ARG A 246 8.32 5.49 -22.06
C ARG A 246 7.95 5.78 -23.49
N LYS A 247 8.89 5.55 -24.41
CA LYS A 247 8.77 5.97 -25.82
C LYS A 247 7.72 5.17 -26.57
N THR A 248 7.34 4.00 -26.05
CA THR A 248 6.30 3.15 -26.63
C THR A 248 4.88 3.56 -26.20
N PHE A 249 4.73 4.44 -25.20
CA PHE A 249 3.43 4.86 -24.68
C PHE A 249 2.91 6.09 -25.43
N GLU A 250 1.61 6.14 -25.71
CA GLU A 250 0.98 7.39 -26.14
C GLU A 250 0.81 8.34 -24.95
N PRO A 251 0.98 9.66 -25.13
CA PRO A 251 1.26 10.37 -26.39
C PRO A 251 2.74 10.48 -26.77
N ILE A 252 3.68 10.00 -25.93
CA ILE A 252 5.13 10.17 -26.15
C ILE A 252 5.56 9.59 -27.50
N LYS A 253 5.08 8.40 -27.85
CA LYS A 253 5.35 7.74 -29.13
C LYS A 253 5.06 8.66 -30.31
N SER A 254 3.89 9.29 -30.32
CA SER A 254 3.49 10.24 -31.35
C SER A 254 4.35 11.52 -31.34
N MET A 255 4.78 11.99 -30.17
CA MET A 255 5.62 13.19 -30.07
C MET A 255 7.01 12.96 -30.66
N ILE A 256 7.63 11.80 -30.40
CA ILE A 256 8.97 11.46 -30.92
C ILE A 256 8.91 11.24 -32.45
N ASN A 257 7.88 10.56 -32.94
CA ASN A 257 7.75 10.27 -34.37
C ASN A 257 7.44 11.51 -35.23
N ARG A 258 7.00 12.62 -34.65
CA ARG A 258 6.78 13.90 -35.36
C ARG A 258 8.04 14.76 -35.45
N LEU A 259 9.07 14.43 -34.68
CA LEU A 259 10.35 15.14 -34.67
C LEU A 259 11.34 14.60 -35.72
N PHE A 260 10.94 13.57 -36.47
CA PHE A 260 11.61 13.00 -37.64
C PHE A 260 10.69 13.13 -38.87
#